data_AF-A0AAW5Z7F1-F1
#
_entry.id   AF-A0AAW5Z7F1-F1
#
_cell.length_a   1.000
_cell.length_b   1.000
_cell.length_c   1.000
_cell.angle_alpha   90.00
_cell.angle_beta   90.00
_cell.angle_gamma   90.00
#
_symmetry.space_group_name_H-M   'P 1'
#
loop_
_entity.id
_entity.type
_entity.pdbx_description
1 polymer ?
#
loop_
_entity_poly.entity_id
_entity_poly.type
_entity_poly.pdbx_seq_one_letter_code
_entity_poly.pdbx_strand_id
1 'polypeptide(L)'
;IKKAGNLRSLIVHEINSGEFEYLRRFPQSSTGAKMVTTRVIKTFGELCDIWTKIKETELTTNTMKKTKSQLKTLRIIICESTPISHIRYSDILIYRNELLHGE
;
A
#
# COMPACT_ATOMS: atom_id res chain seq x y z
N ILE A 1 38.31 -1.97 14.13
CA ILE A 1 37.56 -3.13 14.70
C ILE A 1 36.24 -2.72 15.41
N LYS A 2 36.19 -1.63 16.20
CA LYS A 2 35.00 -1.23 16.98
C LYS A 2 33.70 -0.96 16.18
N LYS A 3 33.79 -0.34 15.00
CA LYS A 3 32.59 0.04 14.20
C LYS A 3 31.72 -1.15 13.78
N ALA A 4 32.35 -2.27 13.40
CA ALA A 4 31.64 -3.48 12.99
C ALA A 4 31.03 -4.26 14.16
N GLY A 5 31.59 -4.10 15.37
CA GLY A 5 30.99 -4.64 16.60
C GLY A 5 29.71 -3.88 16.95
N ASN A 6 29.79 -2.55 16.98
CA ASN A 6 28.65 -1.69 17.28
C ASN A 6 27.48 -1.90 16.31
N LEU A 7 27.78 -2.01 15.00
CA LEU A 7 26.75 -2.27 13.99
C LEU A 7 26.04 -3.61 14.22
N ARG A 8 26.79 -4.66 14.57
CA ARG A 8 26.22 -5.98 14.87
C ARG A 8 25.33 -5.95 16.10
N SER A 9 25.78 -5.34 17.19
CA SER A 9 24.97 -5.20 18.40
C SER A 9 23.66 -4.45 18.14
N LEU A 10 23.69 -3.40 17.33
CA LEU A 10 22.49 -2.63 17.00
C LEU A 10 21.53 -3.42 16.11
N ILE A 11 22.03 -4.15 15.10
CA ILE A 11 21.19 -5.02 14.26
C ILE A 11 20.53 -6.13 15.08
N VAL A 12 21.27 -6.77 15.99
CA VAL A 12 20.73 -7.83 16.86
C VAL A 12 19.61 -7.29 17.75
N HIS A 13 19.76 -6.08 18.28
CA HIS A 13 18.73 -5.43 19.08
C HIS A 13 17.46 -5.13 18.26
N GLU A 14 17.60 -4.58 17.07
CA GLU A 14 16.47 -4.31 16.15
C GLU A 14 15.73 -5.59 15.75
N ILE A 15 16.46 -6.70 15.55
CA ILE A 15 15.85 -8.00 15.25
C ILE A 15 15.03 -8.48 16.45
N ASN A 16 15.58 -8.42 17.66
CA ASN A 16 14.91 -8.88 18.87
C ASN A 16 13.68 -8.05 19.25
N SER A 17 13.67 -6.75 18.90
CA SER A 17 12.52 -5.85 19.12
C SER A 17 11.46 -5.92 18.01
N GLY A 18 11.75 -6.62 16.90
CA GLY A 18 10.86 -6.68 15.74
C GLY A 18 10.87 -5.42 14.86
N GLU A 19 11.78 -4.48 15.10
CA GLU A 19 11.89 -3.22 14.36
C GLU A 19 12.88 -3.30 13.17
N PHE A 20 13.47 -4.46 12.93
CA PHE A 20 14.52 -4.60 11.92
C PHE A 20 14.01 -4.49 10.47
N GLU A 21 14.36 -3.39 9.81
CA GLU A 21 14.10 -3.19 8.39
C GLU A 21 15.39 -3.36 7.54
N TYR A 22 15.50 -4.49 6.84
CA TYR A 22 16.70 -4.87 6.08
C TYR A 22 17.10 -3.82 5.03
N LEU A 23 16.14 -3.28 4.26
CA LEU A 23 16.42 -2.33 3.18
C LEU A 23 16.92 -0.99 3.71
N ARG A 24 16.37 -0.50 4.82
CA ARG A 24 16.86 0.70 5.52
C ARG A 24 18.27 0.51 6.06
N ARG A 25 18.60 -0.69 6.53
CA ARG A 25 19.94 -1.00 7.04
C ARG A 25 20.97 -1.20 5.94
N PHE A 26 20.57 -1.78 4.81
CA PHE A 26 21.46 -2.11 3.70
C PHE A 26 20.88 -1.62 2.37
N PRO A 27 20.83 -0.29 2.12
CA PRO A 27 20.22 0.28 0.93
C PRO A 27 20.93 -0.10 -0.38
N GLN A 28 22.21 -0.46 -0.30
CA GLN A 28 23.05 -0.90 -1.42
C GLN A 28 23.03 -2.43 -1.62
N SER A 29 22.26 -3.19 -0.82
CA SER A 29 22.23 -4.65 -0.92
C SER A 29 21.41 -5.10 -2.13
N SER A 30 22.03 -5.88 -3.01
CA SER A 30 21.37 -6.54 -4.14
C SER A 30 20.28 -7.52 -3.69
N THR A 31 20.38 -8.07 -2.47
CA THR A 31 19.35 -8.92 -1.86
C THR A 31 18.15 -8.09 -1.39
N GLY A 32 18.40 -6.90 -0.83
CA GLY A 32 17.34 -5.97 -0.41
C GLY A 32 16.48 -5.53 -1.60
N ALA A 33 17.10 -5.22 -2.73
CA ALA A 33 16.41 -4.88 -3.97
C ALA A 33 15.51 -6.02 -4.50
N LYS A 34 15.87 -7.29 -4.25
CA LYS A 34 15.08 -8.48 -4.64
C LYS A 34 13.96 -8.81 -3.64
N MET A 35 14.16 -8.53 -2.35
CA MET A 35 13.15 -8.74 -1.30
C MET A 35 11.98 -7.75 -1.40
N VAL A 36 12.15 -6.59 -2.05
CA VAL A 36 11.04 -5.67 -2.40
C VAL A 36 10.27 -6.21 -3.62
N THR A 37 9.97 -7.51 -3.65
CA THR A 37 9.09 -8.11 -4.67
C THR A 37 7.63 -8.06 -4.25
N THR A 38 7.35 -7.93 -2.96
CA THR A 38 6.01 -7.59 -2.46
C THR A 38 5.82 -6.08 -2.61
N ARG A 39 5.12 -5.63 -3.66
CA ARG A 39 4.66 -4.24 -3.75
C ARG A 39 3.85 -3.93 -2.49
N VAL A 40 4.43 -3.13 -1.59
CA VAL A 40 3.72 -2.60 -0.44
C VAL A 40 2.78 -1.53 -0.96
N ILE A 41 1.50 -1.86 -1.07
CA ILE A 41 0.46 -0.91 -1.45
C ILE A 41 0.28 0.04 -0.26
N LYS A 42 0.60 1.32 -0.43
CA LYS A 42 0.54 2.29 0.67
C LYS A 42 -0.70 3.16 0.57
N THR A 43 -1.11 3.49 -0.64
CA THR A 43 -2.19 4.43 -0.91
C THR A 43 -3.41 3.76 -1.54
N PHE A 44 -4.57 4.39 -1.37
CA PHE A 44 -5.81 3.94 -2.00
C PHE A 44 -5.72 3.94 -3.54
N GLY A 45 -5.03 4.91 -4.14
CA GLY A 45 -4.79 4.97 -5.58
C GLY A 45 -4.03 3.74 -6.10
N GLU A 46 -2.92 3.40 -5.45
CA GLU A 46 -2.13 2.21 -5.79
C GLU A 46 -2.93 0.91 -5.66
N LEU A 47 -3.79 0.82 -4.64
CA LEU A 47 -4.68 -0.32 -4.44
C LEU A 47 -5.66 -0.46 -5.61
N CYS A 48 -6.28 0.65 -6.00
CA CYS A 48 -7.23 0.68 -7.12
C CYS A 48 -6.55 0.30 -8.44
N ASP A 49 -5.32 0.73 -8.70
CA ASP A 49 -4.58 0.39 -9.92
C ASP A 49 -4.30 -1.11 -10.01
N ILE A 50 -3.80 -1.70 -8.92
CA ILE A 50 -3.48 -3.13 -8.86
C ILE A 50 -4.76 -3.94 -9.00
N TRP A 51 -5.81 -3.58 -8.27
CA TRP A 51 -7.11 -4.26 -8.35
C TRP A 51 -7.71 -4.20 -9.75
N THR A 52 -7.64 -3.04 -10.41
CA THR A 52 -8.15 -2.85 -11.78
C THR A 52 -7.40 -3.74 -12.76
N LYS A 53 -6.07 -3.80 -12.66
CA LYS A 53 -5.23 -4.62 -13.55
C LYS A 53 -5.55 -6.10 -13.42
N ILE A 54 -5.80 -6.59 -12.20
CA ILE A 54 -6.19 -7.97 -11.95
C ILE A 54 -7.58 -8.23 -12.53
N LYS A 55 -8.56 -7.36 -12.23
CA LYS A 55 -9.94 -7.53 -12.67
C LYS A 55 -10.16 -7.40 -14.17
N GLU A 56 -9.31 -6.68 -14.87
CA GLU A 56 -9.37 -6.59 -16.34
C GLU A 56 -9.13 -7.95 -17.02
N THR A 57 -8.43 -8.89 -16.35
CA THR A 57 -8.25 -10.26 -16.85
C THR A 57 -9.42 -11.20 -16.53
N GLU A 58 -10.28 -10.82 -15.58
CA GLU A 58 -11.39 -11.66 -15.09
C GLU A 58 -12.76 -11.21 -15.61
N LEU A 59 -12.91 -9.93 -15.97
CA LEU A 59 -14.19 -9.32 -16.31
C LEU A 59 -14.35 -9.07 -17.80
N THR A 60 -15.59 -9.14 -18.28
CA THR A 60 -15.93 -8.70 -19.64
C THR A 60 -15.77 -7.19 -19.79
N THR A 61 -15.50 -6.73 -21.01
CA THR A 61 -15.22 -5.31 -21.33
C THR A 61 -16.32 -4.36 -20.83
N ASN A 62 -17.59 -4.74 -20.97
CA ASN A 62 -18.72 -3.91 -20.54
C ASN A 62 -18.81 -3.78 -19.02
N THR A 63 -18.58 -4.86 -18.28
CA THR A 63 -18.55 -4.84 -16.81
C THR A 63 -17.35 -4.01 -16.34
N MET A 64 -16.18 -4.22 -16.94
CA MET A 64 -14.98 -3.46 -16.60
C MET A 64 -15.16 -1.95 -16.84
N LYS A 65 -15.83 -1.55 -17.92
CA LYS A 65 -16.12 -0.13 -18.19
C LYS A 65 -16.98 0.50 -17.08
N LYS A 66 -18.03 -0.19 -16.62
CA LYS A 66 -18.86 0.26 -15.49
C LYS A 66 -18.04 0.35 -14.20
N THR A 67 -17.28 -0.69 -13.89
CA THR A 67 -16.44 -0.75 -12.70
C THR A 67 -15.36 0.35 -12.67
N LYS A 68 -14.70 0.63 -13.81
CA LYS A 68 -13.74 1.75 -13.92
C LYS A 68 -14.41 3.09 -13.62
N SER A 69 -15.64 3.30 -14.10
CA SER A 69 -16.41 4.51 -13.80
C SER A 69 -16.72 4.65 -12.31
N GLN A 70 -17.11 3.56 -11.64
CA GLN A 70 -17.37 3.55 -10.19
C GLN A 70 -16.10 3.81 -9.39
N LEU A 71 -14.98 3.18 -9.77
CA LEU A 71 -13.68 3.42 -9.15
C LEU A 71 -13.22 4.87 -9.28
N LYS A 72 -13.52 5.54 -10.40
CA LYS A 72 -13.22 6.95 -10.58
C LYS A 72 -13.93 7.82 -9.55
N THR A 73 -15.21 7.54 -9.27
CA THR A 73 -15.95 8.23 -8.22
C THR A 73 -15.35 7.96 -6.83
N LEU A 74 -15.02 6.70 -6.53
CA LEU A 74 -14.39 6.32 -5.26
C LEU A 74 -13.04 7.02 -5.05
N ARG A 75 -12.24 7.19 -6.10
CA ARG A 75 -10.96 7.90 -6.05
C ARG A 75 -11.10 9.39 -5.74
N ILE A 76 -12.23 10.01 -6.11
CA ILE A 76 -12.53 11.41 -5.79
C ILE A 76 -12.90 11.51 -4.31
N ILE A 77 -13.84 10.68 -3.85
CA ILE A 77 -14.36 10.67 -2.47
C ILE A 77 -13.26 10.33 -1.45
N ILE A 78 -12.50 9.26 -1.70
CA ILE A 78 -11.51 8.76 -0.75
C ILE A 78 -10.18 9.52 -0.88
N CYS A 79 -9.93 10.19 -2.01
CA CYS A 79 -8.64 10.73 -2.43
C CYS A 79 -7.56 9.66 -2.69
N GLU A 80 -6.88 9.72 -3.83
CA GLU A 80 -5.88 8.73 -4.23
C GLU A 80 -4.67 8.66 -3.28
N SER A 81 -4.31 9.79 -2.67
CA SER A 81 -3.17 9.91 -1.77
C SER A 81 -3.42 9.35 -0.37
N THR A 82 -4.66 8.99 -0.04
CA THR A 82 -5.05 8.50 1.28
C THR A 82 -4.31 7.20 1.61
N PRO A 83 -3.50 7.17 2.69
CA PRO A 83 -2.84 5.94 3.10
C PRO A 83 -3.87 4.92 3.59
N ILE A 84 -3.76 3.68 3.14
CA ILE A 84 -4.71 2.61 3.48
C ILE A 84 -4.79 2.41 4.99
N SER A 85 -3.66 2.57 5.69
CA SER A 85 -3.57 2.50 7.15
C SER A 85 -4.40 3.55 7.89
N HIS A 86 -4.77 4.65 7.24
CA HIS A 86 -5.61 5.69 7.82
C HIS A 86 -7.10 5.48 7.58
N ILE A 87 -7.50 4.55 6.70
CA ILE A 87 -8.92 4.27 6.44
C ILE A 87 -9.47 3.44 7.60
N ARG A 88 -10.29 4.07 8.44
CA ARG A 88 -10.98 3.41 9.54
C ARG A 88 -12.43 3.13 9.16
N TYR A 89 -13.10 2.36 10.02
CA TYR A 89 -14.52 2.03 9.82
C TYR A 89 -15.42 3.27 9.74
N SER A 90 -15.18 4.29 10.57
CA SER A 90 -15.91 5.56 10.51
C SER A 90 -15.80 6.24 9.15
N ASP A 91 -14.60 6.21 8.56
CA ASP A 91 -14.31 6.86 7.30
C ASP A 91 -15.07 6.13 6.17
N ILE A 92 -15.13 4.79 6.22
CA ILE A 92 -15.95 3.97 5.30
C ILE A 92 -17.44 4.34 5.38
N LEU A 93 -17.99 4.56 6.58
CA LEU A 93 -19.38 4.99 6.74
C LEU A 93 -19.63 6.37 6.13
N ILE A 94 -18.69 7.30 6.29
CA ILE A 94 -18.75 8.64 5.70
C ILE A 94 -18.69 8.54 4.17
N TYR A 95 -17.73 7.80 3.60
CA TYR A 95 -17.63 7.61 2.16
C TYR A 95 -18.90 6.98 1.56
N ARG A 96 -19.50 6.03 2.28
CA ARG A 96 -20.79 5.45 1.88
C ARG A 96 -21.91 6.49 1.89
N ASN A 97 -21.96 7.35 2.90
CA ASN A 97 -22.95 8.42 2.97
C ASN A 97 -22.78 9.40 1.80
N GLU A 98 -21.54 9.78 1.51
CA GLU A 98 -21.17 10.66 0.40
C GLU A 98 -21.56 10.06 -0.95
N LEU A 99 -21.33 8.76 -1.17
CA LEU A 99 -21.76 8.05 -2.38
C LEU A 99 -23.27 8.04 -2.59
N LEU A 100 -24.06 8.05 -1.51
CA LEU A 100 -25.51 7.96 -1.58
C LEU A 100 -26.17 9.34 -1.73
N HIS A 101 -25.56 10.40 -1.19
CA HIS A 101 -26.17 11.73 -1.10
C HIS A 101 -25.44 12.81 -1.91
N GLY A 102 -24.19 12.59 -2.30
CA GLY A 102 -23.39 13.52 -3.11
C GLY A 102 -23.04 14.83 -2.41
N GLU A 103 -22.95 14.83 -1.08
CA GLU A 103 -22.49 15.97 -0.28
C GLU A 103 -20.98 16.20 -0.38
#